data_AF-A0A657AL90-F1
#
_entry.id   AF-A0A657AL90-F1
#
_cell.length_a   1.000
_cell.length_b   1.000
_cell.length_c   1.000
_cell.angle_alpha   90.00
_cell.angle_beta   90.00
_cell.angle_gamma   90.00
#
_symmetry.space_group_name_H-M   'P 1'
#
loop_
_entity.id
_entity.type
_entity.pdbx_description
1 polymer ?
#
loop_
_entity_poly.entity_id
_entity_poly.type
_entity_poly.pdbx_seq_one_letter_code
_entity_poly.pdbx_strand_id
1 'polypeptide(L)'
;MKSVSTGLKKILIFTGSTVALSIGYYIYALSLYPPVEERETFLAEIGEGLGEIGLWLLVFIYARTLIKLFFGKGAIAKRLLPEYSIELDPPLIDSLINLLNRTHVYFGIGAVAIILLHIALMGLPMHILFFPAVLALVIWQGLFGIFISWRYSPRELKKLSYLVHAQLFTGVMIGVFSYFGHLLIDD
;
A
#
# COMPACT_ATOMS: atom_id res chain seq x y z
N MET A 1 -26.00 -1.04 18.14
CA MET A 1 -24.82 -1.07 17.24
C MET A 1 -24.14 0.29 17.29
N LYS A 2 -22.88 0.37 17.73
CA LYS A 2 -22.14 1.65 17.72
C LYS A 2 -21.94 2.11 16.27
N SER A 3 -22.17 3.39 15.98
CA SER A 3 -22.03 3.94 14.64
C SER A 3 -20.57 3.86 14.18
N VAL A 4 -20.35 3.37 12.96
CA VAL A 4 -19.05 3.42 12.28
C VAL A 4 -18.52 4.86 12.27
N SER A 5 -17.27 5.07 12.66
CA SER A 5 -16.69 6.41 12.67
C SER A 5 -16.68 7.03 11.27
N THR A 6 -16.79 8.35 11.18
CA THR A 6 -16.74 9.08 9.90
C THR A 6 -15.45 8.80 9.12
N GLY A 7 -14.33 8.58 9.81
CA GLY A 7 -13.05 8.22 9.20
C GLY A 7 -13.09 6.83 8.56
N LEU A 8 -13.59 5.83 9.28
CA LEU A 8 -13.72 4.47 8.78
C LEU A 8 -14.70 4.40 7.60
N LYS A 9 -15.83 5.10 7.68
CA LYS A 9 -16.80 5.19 6.57
C LYS A 9 -16.16 5.73 5.28
N LYS A 10 -15.32 6.77 5.37
CA LYS A 10 -14.63 7.34 4.20
C LYS A 10 -13.65 6.35 3.57
N ILE A 11 -12.89 5.61 4.38
CA ILE A 11 -11.98 4.58 3.87
C ILE A 11 -12.75 3.47 3.20
N LEU A 12 -13.83 2.97 3.80
CA LEU A 12 -14.64 1.90 3.22
C LEU A 12 -15.26 2.32 1.88
N ILE A 13 -15.80 3.53 1.80
CA ILE A 13 -16.37 4.07 0.54
C ILE A 13 -15.26 4.21 -0.52
N PHE A 14 -14.10 4.75 -0.15
CA PHE A 14 -12.98 4.88 -1.08
C PHE A 14 -12.52 3.52 -1.59
N THR A 15 -12.25 2.56 -0.69
CA THR A 15 -11.82 1.21 -1.05
C THR A 15 -12.86 0.53 -1.94
N GLY A 16 -14.13 0.58 -1.56
CA GLY A 16 -15.22 0.00 -2.36
C GLY A 16 -15.34 0.64 -3.74
N SER A 17 -15.19 1.96 -3.84
CA SER A 17 -15.21 2.68 -5.12
C SER A 17 -14.02 2.31 -6.00
N THR A 18 -12.81 2.25 -5.42
CA THR A 18 -11.59 1.83 -6.14
C THR A 18 -11.75 0.42 -6.67
N VAL A 19 -12.21 -0.53 -5.86
CA VAL A 19 -12.46 -1.91 -6.29
C VAL A 19 -13.51 -1.96 -7.40
N ALA A 20 -14.64 -1.29 -7.25
CA ALA A 20 -15.70 -1.28 -8.26
C ALA A 20 -15.23 -0.71 -9.61
N LEU A 21 -14.47 0.39 -9.59
CA LEU A 21 -13.89 0.98 -10.79
C LEU A 21 -12.83 0.05 -11.42
N SER A 22 -12.01 -0.60 -10.61
CA SER A 22 -11.03 -1.58 -11.09
C SER A 22 -11.68 -2.79 -11.73
N ILE A 23 -12.78 -3.32 -11.17
CA ILE A 23 -13.56 -4.40 -11.79
C ILE A 23 -14.09 -3.96 -13.15
N GLY A 24 -14.70 -2.77 -13.22
CA GLY A 24 -15.23 -2.23 -14.47
C GLY A 24 -14.14 -2.06 -15.53
N TYR A 25 -12.98 -1.53 -15.15
CA TYR A 25 -11.84 -1.39 -16.07
C TYR A 25 -11.22 -2.75 -16.44
N TYR A 26 -11.14 -3.71 -15.52
CA TYR A 26 -10.66 -5.06 -15.78
C TYR A 26 -11.50 -5.75 -16.86
N ILE A 27 -12.83 -5.73 -16.72
CA ILE A 27 -13.76 -6.29 -17.71
C ILE A 27 -13.60 -5.58 -19.06
N TYR A 28 -13.45 -4.25 -19.05
CA TYR A 28 -13.18 -3.49 -20.28
C TYR A 28 -11.86 -3.90 -20.94
N ALA A 29 -10.79 -4.04 -20.16
CA ALA A 29 -9.46 -4.40 -20.65
C ALA A 29 -9.45 -5.80 -21.29
N LEU A 30 -10.13 -6.78 -20.67
CA LEU A 30 -10.30 -8.13 -21.24
C LEU A 30 -10.96 -8.13 -22.62
N SER A 31 -11.85 -7.18 -22.88
CA SER A 31 -12.55 -7.09 -24.18
C SER A 31 -11.76 -6.33 -25.25
N LEU A 32 -10.77 -5.53 -24.85
CA LEU A 32 -10.08 -4.60 -25.75
C LEU A 32 -8.67 -5.06 -26.09
N TYR A 33 -7.93 -5.58 -25.11
CA TYR A 33 -6.52 -5.92 -25.26
C TYR A 33 -6.34 -7.42 -25.46
N PRO A 34 -5.41 -7.84 -26.34
CA PRO A 34 -5.03 -9.24 -26.39
C PRO A 34 -4.35 -9.66 -25.08
N PRO A 35 -4.35 -10.96 -24.75
CA PRO A 35 -3.59 -11.49 -23.62
C PRO A 35 -2.13 -11.05 -23.72
N VAL A 36 -1.56 -10.66 -22.58
CA VAL A 36 -0.16 -10.26 -22.50
C VAL A 36 0.67 -11.54 -22.34
N GLU A 37 1.49 -11.89 -23.33
CA GLU A 37 2.35 -13.06 -23.23
C GLU A 37 3.36 -12.92 -22.07
N GLU A 38 3.37 -13.90 -21.17
CA GLU A 38 4.41 -14.04 -20.16
C GLU A 38 5.76 -14.29 -20.83
N ARG A 39 6.79 -13.60 -20.35
CA ARG A 39 8.15 -13.75 -20.85
C ARG A 39 8.89 -14.77 -20.00
N GLU A 40 9.01 -16.01 -20.44
CA GLU A 40 9.81 -17.05 -19.78
C GLU A 40 11.32 -16.82 -19.96
N THR A 41 11.86 -15.75 -19.39
CA THR A 41 13.29 -15.45 -19.40
C THR A 41 13.85 -15.55 -17.99
N PHE A 42 15.16 -15.84 -17.87
CA PHE A 42 15.84 -15.86 -16.58
C PHE A 42 15.66 -14.55 -15.77
N LEU A 43 15.59 -13.41 -16.45
CA LEU A 43 15.32 -12.12 -15.79
C LEU A 43 13.89 -12.01 -15.26
N ALA A 44 12.92 -12.57 -15.98
CA ALA A 44 11.53 -12.58 -15.56
C ALA A 44 11.31 -13.54 -14.38
N GLU A 45 11.99 -14.69 -14.33
CA GLU A 45 11.94 -15.60 -13.17
C GLU A 45 12.49 -14.92 -11.90
N ILE A 46 13.61 -14.18 -12.02
CA ILE A 46 14.10 -13.33 -10.91
C ILE A 46 13.07 -12.24 -10.58
N GLY A 47 12.46 -11.64 -11.61
CA GLY A 47 11.41 -10.64 -11.48
C GLY A 47 10.23 -11.16 -10.65
N GLU A 48 9.73 -12.35 -10.95
CA GLU A 48 8.65 -13.02 -10.24
C GLU A 48 9.00 -13.24 -8.77
N GLY A 49 10.18 -13.81 -8.49
CA GLY A 49 10.66 -13.98 -7.11
C GLY A 49 10.77 -12.67 -6.33
N LEU A 50 11.20 -11.58 -6.98
CA LEU A 50 11.18 -10.24 -6.37
C LEU A 50 9.75 -9.72 -6.15
N GLY A 51 8.82 -10.06 -7.05
CA GLY A 51 7.39 -9.78 -6.88
C GLY A 51 6.83 -10.43 -5.63
N GLU A 52 7.15 -11.71 -5.40
CA GLU A 52 6.75 -12.44 -4.20
C GLU A 52 7.36 -11.82 -2.92
N ILE A 53 8.66 -11.50 -2.94
CA ILE A 53 9.30 -10.80 -1.81
C ILE A 53 8.62 -9.45 -1.56
N GLY A 54 8.31 -8.71 -2.62
CA GLY A 54 7.57 -7.46 -2.57
C GLY A 54 6.20 -7.61 -1.90
N LEU A 55 5.45 -8.65 -2.26
CA LEU A 55 4.17 -8.99 -1.64
C LEU A 55 4.33 -9.26 -0.14
N TRP A 56 5.30 -10.07 0.26
CA TRP A 56 5.58 -10.34 1.68
C TRP A 56 5.95 -9.08 2.47
N LEU A 57 6.71 -8.17 1.85
CA LEU A 57 7.03 -6.87 2.46
C LEU A 57 5.78 -6.00 2.64
N LEU A 58 4.89 -5.96 1.65
CA LEU A 58 3.62 -5.24 1.77
C LEU A 58 2.75 -5.85 2.88
N VAL A 59 2.62 -7.17 2.92
CA VAL A 59 1.90 -7.88 4.00
C VAL A 59 2.46 -7.49 5.36
N PHE A 60 3.79 -7.47 5.53
CA PHE A 60 4.42 -7.06 6.78
C PHE A 60 4.09 -5.59 7.15
N ILE A 61 4.18 -4.66 6.19
CA ILE A 61 3.88 -3.23 6.40
C ILE A 61 2.42 -3.02 6.82
N TYR A 62 1.48 -3.70 6.18
CA TYR A 62 0.06 -3.58 6.51
C TYR A 62 -0.32 -4.35 7.78
N ALA A 63 0.25 -5.54 8.02
CA ALA A 63 0.05 -6.28 9.26
C ALA A 63 0.47 -5.44 10.47
N ARG A 64 1.61 -4.74 10.39
CA ARG A 64 2.01 -3.74 11.39
C ARG A 64 0.94 -2.69 11.64
N THR A 65 0.31 -2.17 10.59
CA THR A 65 -0.74 -1.15 10.69
C THR A 65 -1.98 -1.73 11.36
N LEU A 66 -2.37 -2.97 11.01
CA LEU A 66 -3.47 -3.70 11.65
C LEU A 66 -3.21 -3.97 13.12
N ILE A 67 -1.99 -4.39 13.50
CA ILE A 67 -1.58 -4.60 14.89
C ILE A 67 -1.76 -3.30 15.70
N LYS A 68 -1.30 -2.17 15.16
CA LYS A 68 -1.49 -0.86 15.79
C LYS A 68 -2.95 -0.47 15.95
N LEU A 69 -3.76 -0.71 14.92
CA LEU A 69 -5.21 -0.50 14.97
C LEU A 69 -5.87 -1.36 16.05
N PHE A 70 -5.50 -2.64 16.12
CA PHE A 70 -6.04 -3.60 17.08
C PHE A 70 -5.76 -3.19 18.53
N PHE A 71 -4.60 -2.61 18.81
CA PHE A 71 -4.25 -2.09 20.14
C PHE A 71 -4.68 -0.64 20.39
N GLY A 72 -5.39 0.00 19.44
CA GLY A 72 -5.77 1.42 19.59
C GLY A 72 -4.57 2.38 19.57
N LYS A 73 -3.37 1.93 19.18
CA LYS A 73 -2.13 2.73 19.23
C LYS A 73 -1.82 3.35 17.87
N GLY A 74 -1.25 4.57 17.91
CA GLY A 74 -0.82 5.31 16.72
C GLY A 74 -1.89 6.21 16.09
N ALA A 75 -1.46 7.03 15.12
CA ALA A 75 -2.27 8.12 14.57
C ALA A 75 -3.51 7.62 13.80
N ILE A 76 -3.39 6.50 13.07
CA ILE A 76 -4.51 5.92 12.31
C ILE A 76 -5.56 5.36 13.28
N ALA A 77 -5.16 4.67 14.35
CA ALA A 77 -6.09 4.11 15.34
C ALA A 77 -6.91 5.21 16.02
N LYS A 78 -6.24 6.27 16.50
CA LYS A 78 -6.91 7.43 17.11
C LYS A 78 -7.88 8.14 16.17
N ARG A 79 -7.71 8.01 14.84
CA ARG A 79 -8.57 8.64 13.85
C ARG A 79 -9.72 7.75 13.41
N LEU A 80 -9.48 6.46 13.23
CA LEU A 80 -10.49 5.51 12.76
C LEU A 80 -11.36 4.99 13.89
N LEU A 81 -10.80 4.82 15.07
CA LEU A 81 -11.50 4.32 16.24
C LEU A 81 -11.10 5.17 17.46
N PRO A 82 -11.50 6.47 17.51
CA PRO A 82 -11.07 7.40 18.55
C PRO A 82 -11.45 6.97 19.97
N GLU A 83 -12.55 6.24 20.12
CA GLU A 83 -13.05 5.71 21.39
C GLU A 83 -12.53 4.30 21.71
N TYR A 84 -11.75 3.71 20.81
CA TYR A 84 -11.23 2.35 20.97
C TYR A 84 -9.79 2.41 21.48
N SER A 85 -9.64 2.11 22.75
CA SER A 85 -8.36 1.82 23.37
C SER A 85 -8.52 0.51 24.13
N ILE A 86 -7.71 -0.49 23.78
CA ILE A 86 -7.52 -1.59 24.71
C ILE A 86 -6.50 -1.09 25.73
N GLU A 87 -6.89 -0.98 27.00
CA GLU A 87 -5.98 -0.78 28.13
C GLU A 87 -5.17 -2.07 28.33
N LEU A 88 -4.26 -2.34 27.40
CA LEU A 88 -3.22 -3.34 27.56
C LEU A 88 -1.93 -2.59 27.82
N ASP A 89 -1.58 -2.53 29.10
CA ASP A 89 -0.30 -2.07 29.64
C ASP A 89 0.81 -3.15 29.78
N PRO A 90 0.86 -4.28 29.01
CA PRO A 90 2.04 -5.15 29.05
C PRO A 90 3.27 -4.48 28.40
N PRO A 91 4.44 -4.48 29.08
CA PRO A 91 5.69 -3.96 28.52
C PRO A 91 6.12 -4.67 27.23
N LEU A 92 5.64 -5.89 26.99
CA LEU A 92 5.87 -6.64 25.75
C LEU A 92 5.21 -5.99 24.52
N ILE A 93 4.00 -5.44 24.67
CA ILE A 93 3.26 -4.83 23.56
C ILE A 93 3.91 -3.49 23.17
N ASP A 94 4.37 -2.71 24.16
CA ASP A 94 5.10 -1.48 23.90
C ASP A 94 6.46 -1.73 23.25
N SER A 95 7.17 -2.77 23.69
CA SER A 95 8.42 -3.19 23.06
C SER A 95 8.20 -3.58 21.59
N LEU A 96 7.16 -4.39 21.30
CA LEU A 96 6.79 -4.78 19.93
C LEU A 96 6.44 -3.56 19.09
N ILE A 97 5.61 -2.65 19.59
CA ILE A 97 5.20 -1.45 18.85
C ILE A 97 6.38 -0.51 18.60
N ASN A 98 7.30 -0.38 19.56
CA ASN A 98 8.53 0.38 19.37
C ASN A 98 9.45 -0.26 18.33
N LEU A 99 9.60 -1.59 18.34
CA LEU A 99 10.35 -2.31 17.31
C LEU A 99 9.74 -2.06 15.92
N LEU A 100 8.43 -2.26 15.78
CA LEU A 100 7.69 -1.99 14.55
C LEU A 100 7.82 -0.51 14.13
N ASN A 101 7.85 0.44 15.06
CA ASN A 101 8.09 1.85 14.77
C ASN A 101 9.50 2.11 14.25
N ARG A 102 10.51 1.45 14.81
CA ARG A 102 11.90 1.65 14.40
C ARG A 102 12.19 1.06 13.03
N THR A 103 11.61 -0.09 12.71
CA THR A 103 11.97 -0.83 11.50
C THR A 103 11.21 -0.37 10.25
N HIS A 104 10.03 0.26 10.39
CA HIS A 104 9.13 0.51 9.26
C HIS A 104 9.73 1.31 8.09
N VAL A 105 10.67 2.23 8.36
CA VAL A 105 11.30 3.03 7.31
C VAL A 105 12.14 2.11 6.42
N TYR A 106 12.89 1.17 6.99
CA TYR A 106 13.70 0.22 6.22
C TYR A 106 12.83 -0.72 5.39
N PHE A 107 11.73 -1.22 5.96
CA PHE A 107 10.76 -2.04 5.22
C PHE A 107 10.09 -1.24 4.09
N GLY A 108 9.77 0.04 4.32
CA GLY A 108 9.21 0.91 3.28
C GLY A 108 10.17 1.15 2.12
N ILE A 109 11.44 1.48 2.42
CA ILE A 109 12.49 1.66 1.42
C ILE A 109 12.72 0.36 0.65
N GLY A 110 12.83 -0.76 1.37
CA GLY A 110 13.02 -2.09 0.76
C GLY A 110 11.86 -2.46 -0.17
N ALA A 111 10.61 -2.25 0.26
CA ALA A 111 9.43 -2.52 -0.55
C ALA A 111 9.44 -1.69 -1.85
N VAL A 112 9.71 -0.38 -1.77
CA VAL A 112 9.79 0.46 -2.97
C VAL A 112 10.90 -0.02 -3.91
N ALA A 113 12.09 -0.31 -3.40
CA ALA A 113 13.22 -0.76 -4.21
C ALA A 113 12.93 -2.10 -4.91
N ILE A 114 12.41 -3.08 -4.16
CA ILE A 114 12.10 -4.42 -4.69
C ILE A 114 10.95 -4.36 -5.69
N ILE A 115 9.90 -3.60 -5.43
CA ILE A 115 8.77 -3.46 -6.38
C ILE A 115 9.22 -2.75 -7.67
N LEU A 116 10.03 -1.68 -7.56
CA LEU A 116 10.57 -1.02 -8.76
C LEU A 116 11.48 -1.93 -9.58
N LEU A 117 12.29 -2.76 -8.90
CA LEU A 117 13.14 -3.74 -9.56
C LEU A 117 12.32 -4.85 -10.22
N HIS A 118 11.31 -5.39 -9.54
CA HIS A 118 10.34 -6.32 -10.10
C HIS A 118 9.70 -5.75 -11.37
N ILE A 119 9.18 -4.53 -11.32
CA ILE A 119 8.60 -3.83 -12.47
C ILE A 119 9.60 -3.70 -13.63
N ALA A 120 10.86 -3.35 -13.32
CA ALA A 120 11.90 -3.20 -14.35
C ALA A 120 12.25 -4.53 -15.04
N LEU A 121 12.21 -5.65 -14.31
CA LEU A 121 12.54 -6.98 -14.84
C LEU A 121 11.39 -7.62 -15.61
N MET A 122 10.14 -7.45 -15.15
CA MET A 122 8.96 -7.97 -15.85
C MET A 122 8.63 -7.16 -17.11
N GLY A 123 9.02 -5.89 -17.14
CA GLY A 123 8.56 -4.94 -18.13
C GLY A 123 7.13 -4.46 -17.84
N LEU A 124 6.69 -3.44 -18.58
CA LEU A 124 5.41 -2.77 -18.34
C LEU A 124 4.58 -2.71 -19.63
N PRO A 125 3.41 -3.36 -19.67
CA PRO A 125 2.43 -3.12 -20.73
C PRO A 125 1.77 -1.76 -20.48
N MET A 126 2.44 -0.69 -20.92
CA MET A 126 2.03 0.70 -20.69
C MET A 126 0.68 1.08 -21.32
N HIS A 127 0.13 0.23 -22.18
CA HIS A 127 -1.19 0.39 -22.78
C HIS A 127 -2.33 -0.05 -21.84
N ILE A 128 -2.07 -0.94 -20.87
CA ILE A 128 -3.04 -1.32 -19.84
C ILE A 128 -2.83 -0.40 -18.63
N LEU A 129 -3.82 0.41 -18.30
CA LEU A 129 -3.73 1.50 -17.31
C LEU A 129 -3.29 1.07 -15.90
N PHE A 130 -3.55 -0.18 -15.48
CA PHE A 130 -3.13 -0.67 -14.17
C PHE A 130 -1.62 -0.54 -13.95
N PHE A 131 -0.81 -0.89 -14.95
CA PHE A 131 0.66 -0.88 -14.83
C PHE A 131 1.28 0.51 -14.67
N PRO A 132 1.04 1.51 -15.57
CA PRO A 132 1.55 2.85 -15.38
C PRO A 132 0.96 3.51 -14.12
N ALA A 133 -0.28 3.19 -13.73
CA ALA A 133 -0.87 3.71 -12.49
C ALA A 133 -0.14 3.16 -11.25
N VAL A 134 0.12 1.86 -11.17
CA VAL A 134 0.89 1.25 -10.07
C VAL A 134 2.28 1.85 -10.01
N LEU A 135 2.99 1.96 -11.14
CA LEU A 135 4.32 2.58 -11.18
C LEU A 135 4.29 4.00 -10.61
N ALA A 136 3.37 4.84 -11.08
CA ALA A 136 3.23 6.21 -10.61
C ALA A 136 2.94 6.26 -9.09
N LEU A 137 2.08 5.38 -8.59
CA LEU A 137 1.76 5.29 -7.17
C LEU A 137 2.94 4.82 -6.32
N VAL A 138 3.73 3.87 -6.79
CA VAL A 138 4.94 3.38 -6.10
C VAL A 138 6.01 4.46 -6.05
N ILE A 139 6.25 5.17 -7.17
CA ILE A 139 7.15 6.33 -7.20
C ILE A 139 6.66 7.41 -6.23
N TRP A 140 5.35 7.70 -6.25
CA TRP A 140 4.74 8.65 -5.33
C TRP A 140 4.93 8.23 -3.86
N GLN A 141 4.78 6.95 -3.53
CA GLN A 141 5.05 6.43 -2.19
C GLN A 141 6.51 6.60 -1.78
N GLY A 142 7.45 6.31 -2.69
CA GLY A 142 8.89 6.49 -2.44
C GLY A 142 9.24 7.95 -2.17
N LEU A 143 8.82 8.86 -3.06
CA LEU A 143 9.04 10.30 -2.92
C LEU A 143 8.44 10.83 -1.62
N PHE A 144 7.22 10.38 -1.29
CA PHE A 144 6.54 10.83 -0.09
C PHE A 144 7.17 10.28 1.20
N GLY A 145 7.68 9.05 1.17
CA GLY A 145 8.48 8.49 2.27
C GLY A 145 9.76 9.29 2.52
N ILE A 146 10.48 9.65 1.45
CA ILE A 146 11.67 10.51 1.52
C ILE A 146 11.31 11.88 2.09
N PHE A 147 10.20 12.46 1.62
CA PHE A 147 9.71 13.74 2.11
C PHE A 147 9.52 13.70 3.64
N ILE A 148 8.78 12.74 4.19
CA ILE A 148 8.58 12.63 5.65
C ILE A 148 9.88 12.41 6.44
N SER A 149 10.91 11.81 5.84
CA SER A 149 12.20 11.61 6.49
C SER A 149 12.96 12.91 6.77
N TRP A 150 12.59 14.01 6.10
CA TRP A 150 13.18 15.32 6.33
C TRP A 150 12.71 15.93 7.66
N ARG A 151 13.59 16.65 8.36
CA ARG A 151 13.26 17.37 9.60
C ARG A 151 12.31 18.55 9.31
N TYR A 152 11.01 18.31 9.35
CA TYR A 152 9.99 19.36 9.35
C TYR A 152 9.62 19.81 10.77
N SER A 153 9.34 21.10 10.93
CA SER A 153 8.78 21.61 12.17
C SER A 153 7.32 21.14 12.36
N PRO A 154 6.81 21.06 13.60
CA PRO A 154 5.42 20.67 13.88
C PRO A 154 4.37 21.53 13.16
N ARG A 155 4.68 22.81 12.89
CA ARG A 155 3.79 23.75 12.16
C ARG A 155 3.71 23.40 10.67
N GLU A 156 4.80 22.92 10.08
CA GLU A 156 4.86 22.48 8.68
C GLU A 156 4.17 21.13 8.51
N LEU A 157 4.43 20.17 9.41
CA LEU A 157 3.75 18.86 9.41
C LEU A 157 2.23 18.98 9.53
N LYS A 158 1.71 19.97 10.27
CA LYS A 158 0.27 20.20 10.38
C LYS A 158 -0.37 20.62 9.04
N LYS A 159 0.36 21.37 8.20
CA LYS A 159 -0.07 21.72 6.83
C LYS A 159 0.01 20.50 5.90
N LEU A 160 1.01 19.65 6.11
CA LEU A 160 1.30 18.46 5.31
C LEU A 160 0.54 17.21 5.77
N SER A 161 -0.21 17.32 6.86
CA SER A 161 -1.12 16.30 7.41
C SER A 161 -1.97 15.66 6.31
N TYR A 162 -2.49 16.43 5.35
CA TYR A 162 -3.27 15.89 4.24
C TYR A 162 -2.49 14.86 3.40
N LEU A 163 -1.20 15.10 3.13
CA LEU A 163 -0.38 14.20 2.33
C LEU A 163 -0.06 12.90 3.09
N VAL A 164 0.09 12.95 4.42
CA VAL A 164 0.28 11.75 5.26
C VAL A 164 -0.93 10.81 5.14
N HIS A 165 -2.12 11.36 4.92
CA HIS A 165 -3.31 10.56 4.70
C HIS A 165 -3.36 9.92 3.32
N ALA A 166 -2.71 10.53 2.33
CA ALA A 166 -2.65 9.98 0.98
C ALA A 166 -2.00 8.59 0.97
N GLN A 167 -1.02 8.31 1.85
CA GLN A 167 -0.31 7.02 1.89
C GLN A 167 -1.22 5.80 2.02
N LEU A 168 -2.23 5.87 2.89
CA LEU A 168 -3.17 4.75 3.07
C LEU A 168 -4.04 4.58 1.82
N PHE A 169 -4.52 5.68 1.23
CA PHE A 169 -5.35 5.65 0.03
C PHE A 169 -4.58 5.15 -1.19
N THR A 170 -3.37 5.67 -1.41
CA THR A 170 -2.48 5.19 -2.47
C THR A 170 -2.05 3.76 -2.24
N GLY A 171 -1.87 3.35 -0.99
CA GLY A 171 -1.57 1.98 -0.63
C GLY A 171 -2.68 1.00 -1.01
N VAL A 172 -3.94 1.37 -0.75
CA VAL A 172 -5.12 0.63 -1.21
C VAL A 172 -5.15 0.56 -2.74
N MET A 173 -4.93 1.69 -3.43
CA MET A 173 -4.91 1.71 -4.90
C MET A 173 -3.81 0.81 -5.48
N ILE A 174 -2.59 0.84 -4.93
CA ILE A 174 -1.50 -0.06 -5.35
C ILE A 174 -1.96 -1.51 -5.22
N GLY A 175 -2.46 -1.93 -4.06
CA GLY A 175 -2.89 -3.31 -3.86
C GLY A 175 -3.98 -3.75 -4.84
N VAL A 176 -5.01 -2.93 -5.02
CA VAL A 176 -6.12 -3.25 -5.93
C VAL A 176 -5.66 -3.28 -7.39
N PHE A 177 -4.91 -2.27 -7.83
CA PHE A 177 -4.46 -2.18 -9.22
C PHE A 177 -3.41 -3.24 -9.57
N SER A 178 -2.52 -3.58 -8.64
CA SER A 178 -1.57 -4.68 -8.81
C SER A 178 -2.32 -6.01 -8.91
N TYR A 179 -3.31 -6.27 -8.05
CA TYR A 179 -4.11 -7.50 -8.13
C TYR A 179 -4.81 -7.66 -9.48
N PHE A 180 -5.59 -6.65 -9.93
CA PHE A 180 -6.27 -6.74 -11.22
C PHE A 180 -5.33 -6.64 -12.43
N GLY A 181 -4.17 -5.99 -12.28
CA GLY A 181 -3.13 -5.97 -13.30
C GLY A 181 -2.54 -7.36 -13.51
N HIS A 182 -2.19 -8.07 -12.43
CA HIS A 182 -1.67 -9.44 -12.50
C HIS A 182 -2.69 -10.40 -13.10
N LEU A 183 -3.97 -10.30 -12.73
CA LEU A 183 -5.03 -11.11 -13.37
C LEU A 183 -5.15 -10.91 -14.89
N LEU A 184 -4.63 -9.83 -15.47
CA LEU A 184 -4.63 -9.63 -16.93
C LEU A 184 -3.39 -10.21 -17.63
N ILE A 185 -2.39 -10.66 -16.88
CA ILE A 185 -1.14 -11.23 -17.41
C ILE A 185 -1.02 -12.71 -17.07
N ASP A 186 -1.46 -13.11 -15.87
CA ASP A 186 -1.32 -14.47 -15.36
C ASP A 186 -2.35 -15.46 -15.98
N ASP A 187 -3.30 -15.00 -16.82
CA ASP A 187 -4.37 -15.78 -17.48
C ASP A 187 -4.19 -15.92 -19.01
#